data_AF-A0A4S8KP55-F1
#
_entry.id   AF-A0A4S8KP55-F1
#
_cell.length_a   1.000
_cell.length_b   1.000
_cell.length_c   1.000
_cell.angle_alpha   90.00
_cell.angle_beta   90.00
_cell.angle_gamma   90.00
#
_symmetry.space_group_name_H-M   'P 1'
#
loop_
_entity.id
_entity.type
_entity.pdbx_description
1 polymer ?
#
loop_
_entity_poly.entity_id
_entity_poly.type
_entity_poly.pdbx_seq_one_letter_code
_entity_poly.pdbx_strand_id
1 'polypeptide(L)'
;WHENRDYFMQKEVRDDFNIPKFHSLIHYVEAIKRFGATDNYNTELFERLHIDFTKLGWRASNKRDHFPQMVKWISRREKVAMFDYSLTEMSWATESDADSLGSSEKSGNTFTYTIAKHPTESNKPLEMILDTHFIPQFLNRLKEFLNALLPPTQRQGNHALIRNSPIPILALDVWHSFKIQSESPGDGGMIQEIVRAIPNKSKGSETRRFDTVVVMATNDAESISLEDESRCQLENFTTH
;
A
#
# COMPACT_ATOMS: atom_id res chain seq x y z
N TRP A 1 -28.42 33.19 -28.73
CA TRP A 1 -27.87 34.09 -27.69
C TRP A 1 -27.69 35.50 -28.24
N HIS A 2 -26.93 35.69 -29.32
CA HIS A 2 -26.70 37.01 -29.92
C HIS A 2 -27.99 37.75 -30.31
N GLU A 3 -29.00 37.05 -30.83
CA GLU A 3 -30.28 37.65 -31.27
C GLU A 3 -31.14 38.23 -30.13
N ASN A 4 -31.02 37.70 -28.89
CA ASN A 4 -31.88 38.10 -27.77
C ASN A 4 -31.11 38.84 -26.66
N ARG A 5 -29.81 39.08 -26.84
CA ARG A 5 -28.94 39.70 -25.82
C ARG A 5 -29.34 41.15 -25.56
N ASP A 6 -29.72 41.87 -26.61
CA ASP A 6 -29.99 43.31 -26.57
C ASP A 6 -31.21 43.65 -25.72
N TYR A 7 -32.18 42.73 -25.64
CA TYR A 7 -33.34 42.87 -24.76
C TYR A 7 -32.95 43.00 -23.27
N PHE A 8 -31.91 42.28 -22.84
CA PHE A 8 -31.44 42.33 -21.45
C PHE A 8 -30.64 43.60 -21.13
N MET A 9 -29.94 44.16 -22.12
CA MET A 9 -29.28 45.46 -22.02
C MET A 9 -30.33 46.58 -21.94
N GLN A 10 -31.38 46.49 -22.77
CA GLN A 10 -32.48 47.46 -22.82
C GLN A 10 -33.33 47.48 -21.54
N LYS A 11 -33.42 46.35 -20.84
CA LYS A 11 -34.09 46.25 -19.53
C LYS A 11 -33.20 46.65 -18.34
N GLU A 12 -31.99 47.17 -18.60
CA GLU A 12 -31.00 47.59 -17.59
C GLU A 12 -30.69 46.49 -16.54
N VAL A 13 -30.82 45.22 -16.92
CA VAL A 13 -30.52 44.11 -16.02
C VAL A 13 -29.00 43.96 -15.82
N ARG A 14 -28.20 44.37 -16.82
CA ARG A 14 -26.73 44.31 -16.80
C ARG A 14 -26.11 45.22 -17.87
N ASP A 15 -24.98 45.86 -17.54
CA ASP A 15 -24.28 46.80 -18.44
C ASP A 15 -23.56 46.12 -19.60
N ASP A 16 -23.01 44.92 -19.38
CA ASP A 16 -22.39 44.11 -20.41
C ASP A 16 -22.54 42.59 -20.16
N PHE A 17 -22.12 41.81 -21.14
CA PHE A 17 -22.04 40.35 -21.06
C PHE A 17 -20.61 39.85 -21.30
N ASN A 18 -19.60 40.63 -20.92
CA ASN A 18 -18.18 40.27 -21.00
C ASN A 18 -17.79 39.30 -19.88
N ILE A 19 -18.60 38.26 -19.69
CA ILE A 19 -18.41 37.28 -18.64
C ILE A 19 -17.40 36.25 -19.20
N PRO A 20 -16.25 36.03 -18.54
CA PRO A 20 -15.22 35.12 -19.04
C PRO A 20 -15.75 33.72 -19.38
N LYS A 21 -16.75 33.23 -18.63
CA LYS A 21 -17.41 31.94 -18.87
C LYS A 21 -18.23 31.89 -20.18
N PHE A 22 -18.82 33.00 -20.62
CA PHE A 22 -19.51 33.03 -21.92
C PHE A 22 -18.50 33.14 -23.07
N HIS A 23 -17.44 33.91 -22.87
CA HIS A 23 -16.37 34.01 -23.86
C HIS A 23 -15.67 32.65 -24.09
N SER A 24 -15.45 31.87 -23.04
CA SER A 24 -14.85 30.54 -23.17
C SER A 24 -15.66 29.57 -24.03
N LEU A 25 -17.01 29.70 -24.09
CA LEU A 25 -17.86 28.85 -24.94
C LEU A 25 -17.51 28.95 -26.42
N ILE A 26 -17.03 30.11 -26.88
CA ILE A 26 -16.62 30.35 -28.26
C ILE A 26 -15.48 29.39 -28.64
N HIS A 27 -14.59 29.09 -27.68
CA HIS A 27 -13.45 28.22 -27.89
C HIS A 27 -13.75 26.73 -27.71
N TYR A 28 -14.93 26.36 -27.20
CA TYR A 28 -15.23 24.94 -26.90
C TYR A 28 -15.31 24.08 -28.16
N VAL A 29 -15.85 24.61 -29.26
CA VAL A 29 -15.92 23.86 -30.54
C VAL A 29 -14.52 23.55 -31.07
N GLU A 30 -13.61 24.52 -31.00
CA GLU A 30 -12.22 24.35 -31.42
C GLU A 30 -11.46 23.42 -30.47
N ALA A 31 -11.67 23.57 -29.16
CA ALA A 31 -11.07 22.72 -28.15
C ALA A 31 -11.52 21.26 -28.32
N ILE A 32 -12.80 20.99 -28.54
CA ILE A 32 -13.31 19.63 -28.75
C ILE A 32 -12.70 18.99 -30.01
N LYS A 33 -12.58 19.76 -31.10
CA LYS A 33 -11.96 19.25 -32.33
C LYS A 33 -10.47 18.92 -32.17
N ARG A 34 -9.75 19.70 -31.35
CA ARG A 34 -8.29 19.53 -31.14
C ARG A 34 -7.96 18.52 -30.05
N PHE A 35 -8.79 18.44 -29.01
CA PHE A 35 -8.47 17.76 -27.75
C PHE A 35 -9.44 16.64 -27.37
N GLY A 36 -10.53 16.45 -28.14
CA GLY A 36 -11.51 15.39 -27.91
C GLY A 36 -12.58 15.77 -26.88
N ALA A 37 -13.06 14.78 -26.12
CA ALA A 37 -14.07 14.99 -25.09
C ALA A 37 -13.57 15.96 -23.99
N THR A 38 -14.49 16.74 -23.43
CA THR A 38 -14.19 17.76 -22.40
C THR A 38 -14.23 17.19 -20.97
N ASP A 39 -14.50 15.90 -20.81
CA ASP A 39 -14.62 15.18 -19.55
C ASP A 39 -13.34 15.25 -18.70
N ASN A 40 -12.17 15.16 -19.34
CA ASN A 40 -10.88 15.19 -18.66
C ASN A 40 -10.32 16.61 -18.36
N TYR A 41 -11.04 17.67 -18.73
CA TYR A 41 -10.55 19.05 -18.61
C TYR A 41 -11.24 19.86 -17.51
N ASN A 42 -12.17 19.26 -16.76
CA ASN A 42 -12.81 19.92 -15.63
C ASN A 42 -11.96 19.82 -14.35
N THR A 43 -12.17 20.74 -13.41
CA THR A 43 -11.48 20.73 -12.11
C THR A 43 -12.17 19.85 -11.07
N GLU A 44 -13.34 19.29 -11.40
CA GLU A 44 -14.19 18.55 -10.46
C GLU A 44 -13.45 17.36 -9.84
N LEU A 45 -12.63 16.64 -10.62
CA LEU A 45 -11.81 15.55 -10.12
C LEU A 45 -10.80 16.03 -9.07
N PHE A 46 -10.05 17.08 -9.37
CA PHE A 46 -9.06 17.63 -8.44
C PHE A 46 -9.72 18.24 -7.20
N GLU A 47 -10.87 18.90 -7.36
CA GLU A 47 -11.66 19.42 -6.25
C GLU A 47 -12.15 18.30 -5.33
N ARG A 48 -12.57 17.16 -5.91
CA ARG A 48 -12.96 15.98 -5.14
C ARG A 48 -11.79 15.39 -4.39
N LEU A 49 -10.65 15.18 -5.05
CA LEU A 49 -9.43 14.67 -4.41
C LEU A 49 -8.94 15.60 -3.29
N HIS A 50 -9.08 16.91 -3.45
CA HIS A 50 -8.73 17.89 -2.43
C HIS A 50 -9.63 17.78 -1.17
N ILE A 51 -10.88 17.34 -1.30
CA ILE A 51 -11.72 17.02 -0.14
C ILE A 51 -11.13 15.82 0.62
N ASP A 52 -10.85 14.73 -0.10
CA ASP A 52 -10.48 13.47 0.52
C ASP A 52 -9.05 13.47 1.08
N PHE A 53 -8.09 14.05 0.36
CA PHE A 53 -6.69 14.07 0.78
C PHE A 53 -6.35 15.27 1.66
N THR A 54 -6.89 16.45 1.35
CA THR A 54 -6.52 17.67 2.09
C THR A 54 -7.48 17.94 3.24
N LYS A 55 -8.79 18.06 2.98
CA LYS A 55 -9.74 18.48 4.03
C LYS A 55 -9.92 17.42 5.12
N LEU A 56 -10.03 16.15 4.76
CA LEU A 56 -10.16 15.08 5.75
C LEU A 56 -8.86 14.86 6.53
N GLY A 57 -7.71 14.89 5.84
CA GLY A 57 -6.40 14.82 6.50
C GLY A 57 -6.19 15.98 7.49
N TRP A 58 -6.57 17.20 7.10
CA TRP A 58 -6.52 18.37 7.98
C TRP A 58 -7.41 18.20 9.22
N ARG A 59 -8.66 17.72 9.04
CA ARG A 59 -9.60 17.47 10.15
C ARG A 59 -9.11 16.39 11.10
N ALA A 60 -8.41 15.38 10.60
CA ALA A 60 -7.84 14.30 11.42
C ALA A 60 -6.54 14.72 12.13
N SER A 61 -5.92 15.83 11.74
CA SER A 61 -4.69 16.34 12.37
C SER A 61 -4.99 17.17 13.62
N ASN A 62 -3.99 17.31 14.49
CA ASN A 62 -4.04 18.26 15.61
C ASN A 62 -3.78 19.73 15.18
N LYS A 63 -3.64 19.99 13.87
CA LYS A 63 -3.35 21.30 13.24
C LYS A 63 -2.01 21.95 13.62
N ARG A 64 -1.18 21.31 14.43
CA ARG A 64 0.18 21.75 14.77
C ARG A 64 1.18 20.90 14.00
N ASP A 65 2.00 21.51 13.16
CA ASP A 65 2.89 20.76 12.25
C ASP A 65 2.13 19.64 11.51
N HIS A 66 1.11 20.06 10.76
CA HIS A 66 0.07 19.19 10.21
C HIS A 66 0.53 18.44 8.96
N PHE A 67 1.53 18.96 8.22
CA PHE A 67 1.91 18.40 6.93
C PHE A 67 2.39 16.93 7.05
N PRO A 68 3.31 16.57 7.97
CA PRO A 68 3.69 15.17 8.18
C PRO A 68 2.53 14.29 8.67
N GLN A 69 1.61 14.86 9.46
CA GLN A 69 0.43 14.15 9.97
C GLN A 69 -0.56 13.82 8.86
N MET A 70 -0.81 14.77 7.97
CA MET A 70 -1.67 14.59 6.80
C MET A 70 -1.11 13.53 5.86
N VAL A 71 0.19 13.59 5.56
CA VAL A 71 0.87 12.57 4.75
C VAL A 71 0.75 11.19 5.41
N LYS A 72 1.05 11.08 6.71
CA LYS A 72 0.94 9.82 7.45
C LYS A 72 -0.50 9.29 7.49
N TRP A 73 -1.49 10.18 7.57
CA TRP A 73 -2.91 9.82 7.54
C TRP A 73 -3.32 9.28 6.16
N ILE A 74 -2.90 9.92 5.07
CA ILE A 74 -3.15 9.45 3.70
C ILE A 74 -2.52 8.07 3.50
N SER A 75 -1.23 7.89 3.82
CA SER A 75 -0.54 6.60 3.67
C SER A 75 -1.19 5.47 4.49
N ARG A 76 -1.83 5.79 5.62
CA ARG A 76 -2.60 4.79 6.38
C ARG A 76 -3.89 4.41 5.67
N ARG A 77 -4.62 5.37 5.11
CA ARG A 77 -5.86 5.08 4.35
C ARG A 77 -5.57 4.30 3.08
N GLU A 78 -4.50 4.61 2.36
CA GLU A 78 -4.08 3.83 1.18
C GLU A 78 -3.81 2.37 1.55
N LYS A 79 -3.12 2.13 2.66
CA LYS A 79 -2.86 0.76 3.15
C LYS A 79 -4.12 0.01 3.52
N VAL A 80 -5.07 0.67 4.20
CA VAL A 80 -6.36 0.07 4.55
C VAL A 80 -7.16 -0.25 3.28
N ALA A 81 -7.24 0.69 2.33
CA ALA A 81 -7.93 0.47 1.07
C ALA A 81 -7.32 -0.67 0.24
N MET A 82 -5.98 -0.77 0.19
CA MET A 82 -5.30 -1.91 -0.44
C MET A 82 -5.61 -3.24 0.25
N PHE A 83 -5.69 -3.24 1.58
CA PHE A 83 -6.06 -4.42 2.33
C PHE A 83 -7.53 -4.82 2.08
N ASP A 84 -8.45 -3.87 2.10
CA ASP A 84 -9.88 -4.11 1.80
C ASP A 84 -10.07 -4.69 0.39
N TYR A 85 -9.30 -4.18 -0.58
CA TYR A 85 -9.27 -4.74 -1.94
C TYR A 85 -8.78 -6.19 -1.93
N SER A 86 -7.68 -6.50 -1.22
CA SER A 86 -7.16 -7.87 -1.13
C SER A 86 -8.14 -8.84 -0.48
N LEU A 87 -8.93 -8.37 0.49
CA LEU A 87 -9.95 -9.18 1.14
C LEU A 87 -11.13 -9.47 0.20
N THR A 88 -11.52 -8.49 -0.61
CA THR A 88 -12.60 -8.63 -1.58
C THR A 88 -12.23 -9.62 -2.69
N GLU A 89 -11.02 -9.52 -3.24
CA GLU A 89 -10.51 -10.48 -4.23
C GLU A 89 -10.51 -11.92 -3.68
N MET A 90 -10.10 -12.11 -2.42
CA MET A 90 -10.15 -13.42 -1.77
C MET A 90 -11.58 -13.94 -1.60
N SER A 91 -12.53 -13.07 -1.22
CA SER A 91 -13.94 -13.45 -1.05
C SER A 91 -14.57 -13.97 -2.35
N TRP A 92 -14.29 -13.33 -3.47
CA TRP A 92 -14.77 -13.77 -4.78
C TRP A 92 -14.16 -15.11 -5.21
N ALA A 93 -12.91 -15.39 -4.85
CA ALA A 93 -12.29 -16.69 -5.09
C ALA A 93 -12.90 -17.82 -4.26
N THR A 94 -13.38 -17.54 -3.04
CA THR A 94 -14.05 -18.55 -2.19
C THR A 94 -15.47 -18.88 -2.62
N GLU A 95 -16.20 -17.94 -3.23
CA GLU A 95 -17.57 -18.18 -3.72
C GLU A 95 -17.59 -19.03 -5.00
N SER A 96 -16.54 -18.98 -5.83
CA SER A 96 -16.41 -19.82 -7.04
C SER A 96 -16.12 -21.30 -6.77
N ASP A 97 -15.61 -21.64 -5.58
CA ASP A 97 -15.24 -23.02 -5.21
C ASP A 97 -16.41 -23.80 -4.57
N ALA A 98 -17.55 -23.16 -4.26
CA ALA A 98 -18.69 -23.81 -3.59
C ALA A 98 -19.69 -24.51 -4.52
N ASP A 99 -19.64 -24.27 -5.84
CA ASP A 99 -20.63 -24.79 -6.80
C ASP A 99 -20.07 -25.77 -7.86
N SER A 100 -18.85 -26.27 -7.67
CA SER A 100 -18.24 -27.21 -8.63
C SER A 100 -17.52 -28.36 -7.94
N LEU A 101 -18.29 -29.41 -7.62
CA LEU A 101 -17.80 -30.77 -7.39
C LEU A 101 -17.31 -31.34 -8.74
N GLY A 102 -16.15 -30.87 -9.18
CA GLY A 102 -15.46 -31.33 -10.36
C GLY A 102 -13.98 -31.12 -10.15
N SER A 103 -13.25 -32.23 -9.96
CA SER A 103 -11.81 -32.27 -9.83
C SER A 103 -11.12 -31.43 -10.91
N SER A 104 -10.72 -30.21 -10.56
CA SER A 104 -9.78 -29.41 -11.33
C SER A 104 -8.66 -29.03 -10.37
N GLU A 105 -7.46 -29.47 -10.70
CA GLU A 105 -6.24 -29.20 -9.96
C GLU A 105 -6.16 -27.69 -9.71
N LYS A 106 -6.19 -27.31 -8.42
CA LYS A 106 -6.01 -25.91 -8.00
C LYS A 106 -4.72 -25.40 -8.61
N SER A 107 -4.83 -24.58 -9.66
CA SER A 107 -3.73 -23.76 -10.17
C SER A 107 -3.39 -22.76 -9.08
N GLY A 108 -2.59 -23.17 -8.10
CA GLY A 108 -2.05 -22.27 -7.11
C GLY A 108 -1.27 -21.17 -7.82
N ASN A 109 -1.71 -19.92 -7.69
CA ASN A 109 -1.00 -18.76 -8.22
C ASN A 109 0.47 -18.87 -7.83
N THR A 110 1.33 -19.20 -8.80
CA THR A 110 2.72 -19.51 -8.53
C THR A 110 3.47 -18.19 -8.47
N PHE A 111 3.58 -17.62 -7.27
CA PHE A 111 4.35 -16.39 -7.07
C PHE A 111 5.82 -16.67 -7.35
N THR A 112 6.42 -15.93 -8.28
CA THR A 112 7.87 -15.95 -8.51
C THR A 112 8.47 -14.65 -8.01
N TYR A 113 9.66 -14.71 -7.40
CA TYR A 113 10.37 -13.51 -6.97
C TYR A 113 11.71 -13.39 -7.71
N THR A 114 12.14 -12.15 -7.94
CA THR A 114 13.42 -11.82 -8.56
C THR A 114 14.18 -10.87 -7.65
N ILE A 115 15.42 -11.23 -7.32
CA ILE A 115 16.35 -10.42 -6.54
C ILE A 115 17.59 -10.08 -7.38
N ALA A 116 18.28 -8.99 -7.06
CA ALA A 116 19.52 -8.64 -7.74
C ALA A 116 20.61 -9.69 -7.47
N LYS A 117 21.44 -10.00 -8.48
CA LYS A 117 22.52 -10.99 -8.35
C LYS A 117 23.53 -10.65 -7.25
N HIS A 118 23.72 -9.36 -6.98
CA HIS A 118 24.63 -8.87 -5.95
C HIS A 118 23.84 -8.11 -4.87
N PRO A 119 24.16 -8.33 -3.59
CA PRO A 119 23.53 -7.62 -2.49
C PRO A 119 23.86 -6.13 -2.54
N THR A 120 22.96 -5.31 -1.99
CA THR A 120 23.20 -3.87 -1.90
C THR A 120 24.26 -3.57 -0.83
N GLU A 121 24.26 -4.35 0.25
CA GLU A 121 25.27 -4.29 1.30
C GLU A 121 25.73 -5.73 1.59
N SER A 122 26.97 -6.05 1.21
CA SER A 122 27.54 -7.38 1.45
C SER A 122 28.20 -7.46 2.82
N ASN A 123 28.12 -8.63 3.47
CA ASN A 123 28.77 -8.93 4.74
C ASN A 123 28.49 -7.89 5.84
N LYS A 124 27.24 -7.42 5.93
CA LYS A 124 26.84 -6.45 6.94
C LYS A 124 26.69 -7.13 8.31
N PRO A 125 27.34 -6.62 9.37
CA PRO A 125 27.24 -7.24 10.69
C PRO A 125 25.83 -7.09 11.26
N LEU A 126 25.35 -8.09 12.00
CA LEU A 126 23.98 -8.10 12.51
C LEU A 126 23.67 -6.88 13.41
N GLU A 127 24.62 -6.43 14.23
CA GLU A 127 24.44 -5.25 15.08
C GLU A 127 24.13 -4.00 14.26
N MET A 128 24.84 -3.80 13.15
CA MET A 128 24.55 -2.68 12.24
C MET A 128 23.20 -2.85 11.55
N ILE A 129 22.75 -4.07 11.25
CA ILE A 129 21.41 -4.29 10.67
C ILE A 129 20.34 -3.88 11.70
N LEU A 130 20.48 -4.28 12.96
CA LEU A 130 19.56 -3.93 14.03
C LEU A 130 19.46 -2.41 14.21
N ASP A 131 20.59 -1.72 14.18
CA ASP A 131 20.66 -0.26 14.34
C ASP A 131 20.12 0.49 13.11
N THR A 132 20.59 0.14 11.91
CA THR A 132 20.23 0.87 10.67
C THR A 132 18.79 0.59 10.24
N HIS A 133 18.28 -0.61 10.49
CA HIS A 133 16.91 -0.98 10.14
C HIS A 133 15.94 -0.87 11.32
N PHE A 134 16.38 -0.64 12.56
CA PHE A 134 15.57 -0.52 13.78
C PHE A 134 14.55 -1.66 13.92
N ILE A 135 15.05 -2.90 13.88
CA ILE A 135 14.26 -4.13 13.97
C ILE A 135 14.72 -4.93 15.21
N PRO A 136 14.31 -4.56 16.43
CA PRO A 136 14.85 -5.13 17.66
C PRO A 136 14.58 -6.63 17.82
N GLN A 137 13.49 -7.14 17.22
CA GLN A 137 13.13 -8.56 17.28
C GLN A 137 13.71 -9.39 16.13
N PHE A 138 14.46 -8.79 15.20
CA PHE A 138 14.97 -9.48 14.02
C PHE A 138 15.76 -10.74 14.37
N LEU A 139 16.67 -10.61 15.34
CA LEU A 139 17.54 -11.70 15.75
C LEU A 139 16.75 -12.87 16.35
N ASN A 140 15.70 -12.58 17.14
CA ASN A 140 14.81 -13.60 17.69
C ASN A 140 14.04 -14.33 16.59
N ARG A 141 13.52 -13.58 15.60
CA ARG A 141 12.80 -14.17 14.46
C ARG A 141 13.72 -14.97 13.56
N LEU A 142 14.95 -14.52 13.34
CA LEU A 142 15.95 -15.26 12.59
C LEU A 142 16.27 -16.61 13.27
N LYS A 143 16.40 -16.65 14.60
CA LYS A 143 16.59 -17.89 15.36
C LYS A 143 15.41 -18.85 15.21
N GLU A 144 14.19 -18.33 15.32
CA GLU A 144 12.98 -19.12 15.13
C GLU A 144 12.90 -19.68 13.69
N PHE A 145 13.25 -18.88 12.69
CA PHE A 145 13.31 -19.29 11.30
C PHE A 145 14.36 -20.38 11.05
N LEU A 146 15.58 -20.19 11.56
CA LEU A 146 16.64 -21.20 11.44
C LEU A 146 16.25 -22.51 12.14
N ASN A 147 15.58 -22.45 13.30
CA ASN A 147 15.07 -23.63 13.98
C ASN A 147 13.98 -24.33 13.17
N ALA A 148 13.12 -23.60 12.44
CA ALA A 148 12.12 -24.19 11.56
C ALA A 148 12.74 -24.98 10.38
N LEU A 149 13.91 -24.56 9.90
CA LEU A 149 14.67 -25.25 8.86
C LEU A 149 15.35 -26.54 9.35
N LEU A 150 15.47 -26.76 10.66
CA LEU A 150 16.03 -28.00 11.20
C LEU A 150 15.06 -29.18 11.00
N PRO A 151 15.59 -30.42 10.83
CA PRO A 151 14.77 -31.63 10.84
C PRO A 151 13.95 -31.74 12.13
N PRO A 152 12.74 -32.33 12.09
CA PRO A 152 11.83 -32.38 13.24
C PRO A 152 12.43 -33.01 14.51
N THR A 153 13.42 -33.88 14.36
CA THR A 153 14.16 -34.53 15.46
C THR A 153 15.10 -33.58 16.22
N GLN A 154 15.51 -32.47 15.60
CA GLN A 154 16.45 -31.49 16.16
C GLN A 154 15.80 -30.13 16.45
N ARG A 155 14.49 -29.98 16.17
CA ARG A 155 13.76 -28.75 16.45
C ARG A 155 13.62 -28.56 17.95
N GLN A 156 14.06 -27.41 18.43
CA GLN A 156 13.79 -27.01 19.80
C GLN A 156 12.34 -26.50 19.89
N GLY A 157 11.54 -27.05 20.81
CA GLY A 157 10.15 -26.60 21.03
C GLY A 157 10.06 -25.39 21.96
N ASN A 158 11.08 -25.16 22.78
CA ASN A 158 11.08 -24.06 23.75
C ASN A 158 11.64 -22.77 23.14
N HIS A 159 10.75 -21.80 22.89
CA HIS A 159 11.09 -20.48 22.36
C HIS A 159 12.11 -19.71 23.21
N ALA A 160 12.13 -19.88 24.53
CA ALA A 160 13.10 -19.20 25.39
C ALA A 160 14.53 -19.74 25.16
N LEU A 161 14.66 -21.05 24.95
CA LEU A 161 15.95 -21.68 24.63
C LEU A 161 16.42 -21.30 23.22
N ILE A 162 15.49 -21.21 22.25
CA ILE A 162 15.80 -20.73 20.90
C ILE A 162 16.37 -19.32 20.98
N ARG A 163 15.69 -18.41 21.70
CA ARG A 163 16.09 -17.01 21.84
C ARG A 163 17.44 -16.83 22.55
N ASN A 164 17.78 -17.71 23.47
CA ASN A 164 19.04 -17.64 24.22
C ASN A 164 20.19 -18.40 23.54
N SER A 165 19.94 -19.10 22.44
CA SER A 165 20.99 -19.81 21.71
C SER A 165 21.94 -18.83 20.99
N PRO A 166 23.25 -19.11 20.93
CA PRO A 166 24.17 -18.32 20.12
C PRO A 166 23.90 -18.55 18.62
N ILE A 167 23.93 -17.50 17.81
CA ILE A 167 23.87 -17.62 16.34
C ILE A 167 25.30 -17.65 15.81
N PRO A 168 25.69 -18.66 15.00
CA PRO A 168 27.03 -18.72 14.41
C PRO A 168 27.23 -17.72 13.25
N ILE A 169 26.16 -17.10 12.77
CA ILE A 169 26.16 -16.12 11.68
C ILE A 169 26.40 -14.73 12.27
N LEU A 170 27.51 -14.10 11.89
CA LEU A 170 27.92 -12.77 12.37
C LEU A 170 27.58 -11.64 11.39
N ALA A 171 27.44 -11.96 10.11
CA ALA A 171 27.14 -11.02 9.05
C ALA A 171 26.20 -11.62 8.01
N LEU A 172 25.41 -10.77 7.37
CA LEU A 172 24.46 -11.13 6.32
C LEU A 172 24.63 -10.21 5.11
N ASP A 173 24.39 -10.77 3.94
CA ASP A 173 24.18 -9.99 2.72
C ASP A 173 22.76 -9.41 2.73
N VAL A 174 22.63 -8.11 2.49
CA VAL A 174 21.36 -7.38 2.59
C VAL A 174 20.96 -6.79 1.24
N TRP A 175 19.73 -7.07 0.85
CA TRP A 175 19.07 -6.48 -0.32
C TRP A 175 18.00 -5.48 0.13
N HIS A 176 17.98 -4.31 -0.51
CA HIS A 176 17.00 -3.26 -0.23
C HIS A 176 15.75 -3.32 -1.10
N SER A 177 15.72 -4.23 -2.07
CA SER A 177 14.54 -4.40 -2.92
C SER A 177 14.51 -5.78 -3.56
N PHE A 178 13.30 -6.28 -3.75
CA PHE A 178 13.04 -7.46 -4.55
C PHE A 178 11.75 -7.27 -5.34
N LYS A 179 11.62 -8.03 -6.42
CA LYS A 179 10.46 -7.98 -7.32
C LYS A 179 9.63 -9.23 -7.13
N ILE A 180 8.32 -9.10 -6.97
CA ILE A 180 7.36 -10.19 -6.95
C ILE A 180 6.61 -10.18 -8.27
N GLN A 181 6.40 -11.37 -8.85
CA GLN A 181 5.62 -11.56 -10.07
C GLN A 181 4.56 -12.62 -9.81
N SER A 182 3.33 -12.34 -10.22
CA SER A 182 2.20 -13.27 -10.14
C SER A 182 1.42 -13.23 -11.45
N GLU A 183 0.85 -14.36 -11.83
CA GLU A 183 -0.04 -14.45 -12.99
C GLU A 183 -1.43 -13.95 -12.57
N SER A 184 -1.97 -12.99 -13.33
CA SER A 184 -3.31 -12.43 -13.03
C SER A 184 -4.38 -13.51 -13.23
N PRO A 185 -5.33 -13.69 -12.30
CA PRO A 185 -6.36 -14.74 -12.39
C PRO A 185 -7.38 -14.58 -13.53
N GLY A 186 -7.46 -13.43 -14.21
CA GLY A 186 -8.57 -13.14 -15.15
C GLY A 186 -8.18 -12.71 -16.57
N ASP A 187 -7.09 -11.96 -16.72
CA ASP A 187 -6.63 -11.43 -18.01
C ASP A 187 -5.12 -11.60 -18.03
N GLY A 188 -4.57 -12.36 -18.99
CA GLY A 188 -3.24 -13.01 -18.96
C GLY A 188 -1.99 -12.11 -18.88
N GLY A 189 -2.07 -10.98 -18.19
CA GLY A 189 -0.96 -10.12 -17.80
C GLY A 189 -0.28 -10.58 -16.53
N MET A 190 1.04 -10.45 -16.49
CA MET A 190 1.86 -10.66 -15.31
C MET A 190 1.79 -9.44 -14.40
N ILE A 191 1.27 -9.59 -13.18
CA ILE A 191 1.33 -8.55 -12.15
C ILE A 191 2.75 -8.53 -11.59
N GLN A 192 3.41 -7.39 -11.66
CA GLN A 192 4.78 -7.21 -11.18
C GLN A 192 4.85 -6.07 -10.17
N GLU A 193 5.25 -6.38 -8.94
CA GLU A 193 5.39 -5.40 -7.87
C GLU A 193 6.84 -5.37 -7.35
N ILE A 194 7.34 -4.18 -7.02
CA ILE A 194 8.69 -4.00 -6.46
C ILE A 194 8.54 -3.59 -5.00
N VAL A 195 8.98 -4.46 -4.10
CA VAL A 195 9.01 -4.22 -2.67
C VAL A 195 10.34 -3.58 -2.30
N ARG A 196 10.32 -2.50 -1.52
CA ARG A 196 11.53 -1.76 -1.12
C ARG A 196 11.65 -1.59 0.40
N ALA A 197 12.89 -1.57 0.85
CA ALA A 197 13.29 -1.24 2.22
C ALA A 197 14.38 -0.17 2.18
N ILE A 198 14.12 0.97 2.83
CA ILE A 198 15.05 2.09 2.94
C ILE A 198 15.59 2.10 4.37
N PRO A 199 16.84 1.64 4.60
CA PRO A 199 17.48 1.74 5.91
C PRO A 199 17.86 3.17 6.22
N ASN A 200 18.14 3.43 7.49
CA ASN A 200 18.70 4.70 7.88
C ASN A 200 20.19 4.77 7.51
N LYS A 201 20.54 5.67 6.58
CA LYS A 201 21.90 5.83 6.06
C LYS A 201 22.73 6.87 6.84
N SER A 202 22.13 7.67 7.72
CA SER A 202 22.87 8.64 8.56
C SER A 202 22.14 8.96 9.87
N LYS A 203 22.90 9.29 10.93
CA LYS A 203 22.35 9.89 12.16
C LYS A 203 21.74 11.26 11.82
N GLY A 204 20.43 11.29 11.55
CA GLY A 204 19.68 12.51 11.24
C GLY A 204 18.70 12.38 10.06
N SER A 205 18.75 11.29 9.28
CA SER A 205 17.72 11.03 8.26
C SER A 205 16.52 10.33 8.90
N GLU A 206 15.37 10.99 8.93
CA GLU A 206 14.14 10.50 9.58
C GLU A 206 13.27 9.66 8.63
N THR A 207 13.66 9.54 7.36
CA THR A 207 12.87 8.82 6.34
C THR A 207 13.22 7.33 6.32
N ARG A 208 12.70 6.60 7.31
CA ARG A 208 12.68 5.13 7.34
C ARG A 208 11.41 4.64 6.64
N ARG A 209 11.54 3.80 5.61
CA ARG A 209 10.38 3.20 4.93
C ARG A 209 10.61 1.72 4.67
N PHE A 210 9.65 0.91 5.09
CA PHE A 210 9.55 -0.50 4.75
C PHE A 210 8.19 -0.69 4.08
N ASP A 211 8.19 -1.22 2.87
CA ASP A 211 6.96 -1.73 2.28
C ASP A 211 6.55 -3.00 3.04
N THR A 212 5.25 -3.14 3.31
CA THR A 212 4.71 -4.26 4.07
C THR A 212 4.26 -5.32 3.09
N VAL A 213 4.75 -6.55 3.28
CA VAL A 213 4.34 -7.71 2.49
C VAL A 213 3.65 -8.69 3.42
N VAL A 214 2.42 -9.07 3.08
CA VAL A 214 1.68 -10.12 3.79
C VAL A 214 1.93 -11.42 3.04
N VAL A 215 2.49 -12.41 3.73
CA VAL A 215 2.80 -13.73 3.17
C VAL A 215 1.97 -14.76 3.90
N MET A 216 1.17 -15.53 3.17
CA MET A 216 0.48 -16.70 3.71
C MET A 216 1.54 -17.82 3.85
N ALA A 217 1.84 -18.19 5.10
CA ALA A 217 3.00 -19.03 5.42
C ALA A 217 2.74 -20.54 5.35
N THR A 218 1.48 -20.97 5.29
CA THR A 218 1.08 -22.39 5.24
C THR A 218 -0.03 -22.59 4.23
N ASN A 219 -0.13 -23.78 3.64
CA ASN A 219 -1.27 -24.15 2.77
C ASN A 219 -2.60 -24.15 3.55
N ASP A 220 -2.53 -24.26 4.88
CA ASP A 220 -3.67 -24.14 5.81
C ASP A 220 -3.80 -22.72 6.39
N ALA A 221 -3.00 -21.74 5.92
CA ALA A 221 -3.16 -20.35 6.34
C ALA A 221 -4.40 -19.76 5.68
N GLU A 222 -5.57 -20.12 6.20
CA GLU A 222 -6.79 -19.37 5.96
C GLU A 222 -6.64 -17.99 6.62
N SER A 223 -7.07 -16.94 5.91
CA SER A 223 -7.27 -15.65 6.53
C SER A 223 -8.36 -15.81 7.58
N ILE A 224 -7.99 -15.98 8.86
CA ILE A 224 -8.96 -15.97 9.95
C ILE A 224 -9.57 -14.57 9.97
N SER A 225 -10.74 -14.42 9.37
CA SER A 225 -11.68 -13.36 9.67
C SER A 225 -11.85 -13.34 11.19
N LEU A 226 -11.75 -12.16 11.81
CA LEU A 226 -12.15 -11.98 13.20
C LEU A 226 -13.63 -12.37 13.31
N GLU A 227 -13.91 -13.63 13.63
CA GLU A 227 -15.22 -14.04 14.08
C GLU A 227 -15.48 -13.34 15.41
N ASP A 228 -16.60 -12.61 15.41
CA ASP A 228 -17.08 -11.77 16.49
C ASP A 228 -17.53 -12.66 17.67
N GLU A 229 -16.56 -13.22 18.41
CA GLU A 229 -16.81 -13.73 19.76
C GLU A 229 -16.16 -12.81 20.78
N SER A 230 -17.02 -11.95 21.31
CA SER A 230 -16.82 -11.10 22.47
C SER A 230 -16.18 -11.86 23.64
N ARG A 231 -14.85 -11.81 23.78
CA ARG A 231 -14.13 -11.94 25.05
C ARG A 231 -12.66 -11.46 24.97
N CYS A 232 -12.41 -10.42 25.76
CA CYS A 232 -11.20 -10.18 26.56
C CYS A 232 -9.99 -9.42 25.95
N GLN A 233 -9.84 -8.21 26.52
CA GLN A 233 -8.62 -7.55 27.00
C GLN A 233 -7.72 -6.84 25.98
N LEU A 234 -8.06 -5.56 25.78
CA LEU A 234 -7.14 -4.50 25.35
C LEU A 234 -6.03 -4.31 26.40
N GLU A 235 -4.84 -4.83 26.16
CA GLU A 235 -3.63 -4.28 26.76
C GLU A 235 -2.99 -3.29 25.81
N ASN A 236 -3.17 -2.00 26.14
CA ASN A 236 -2.51 -0.88 25.52
C ASN A 236 -1.01 -0.94 25.79
N PHE A 237 -0.20 -1.31 24.79
CA PHE A 237 1.24 -1.06 24.83
C PHE A 237 1.54 0.27 24.11
N THR A 238 1.30 1.36 24.83
CA THR A 238 2.08 2.59 24.66
C THR A 238 3.53 2.31 25.04
N THR A 239 4.48 2.68 24.18
CA THR A 239 5.87 2.85 24.60
C THR A 239 6.37 4.22 24.14
N HIS A 240 6.80 4.97 25.14
CA HIS A 240 7.75 6.07 25.05
C HIS A 240 9.10 5.59 24.51
#